data_AF-A0A2H0QAP2-F1
#
_entry.id   AF-A0A2H0QAP2-F1
#
_cell.length_a   1.000
_cell.length_b   1.000
_cell.length_c   1.000
_cell.angle_alpha   90.00
_cell.angle_beta   90.00
_cell.angle_gamma   90.00
#
_symmetry.space_group_name_H-M   'P 1'
#
loop_
_entity.id
_entity.type
_entity.pdbx_description
1 polymer ?
#
loop_
_entity_poly.entity_id
_entity_poly.type
_entity_poly.pdbx_seq_one_letter_code
_entity_poly.pdbx_strand_id
1 'polypeptide(L)'
;MFNKSLVISLIALSLVGCKLQKQKEPEVNNIEGYRIGDAIRSERFLNANEKTAGNRICRDLRAKRNRWEVSRDSLNFNYNVRSRSSCSGSLASYELAASVDISGGDLVLDTTSRSKFIKEVLTDLHPAISTLCDEVLAGDADVKNTVEQSGTRYQTTFYEYNGNFYSLITRFLKDSSNAWRAVLVDESLVVVNERTSNGALVGLVSKRAQESSCTGSGSTYIDQVIR
;
A
#
# COMPACT_ATOMS: atom_id res chain seq x y z
N MET A 1 -70.19 -12.22 46.03
CA MET A 1 -70.73 -12.54 44.70
C MET A 1 -69.90 -11.84 43.64
N PHE A 2 -69.30 -12.64 42.76
CA PHE A 2 -68.87 -12.40 41.38
C PHE A 2 -68.47 -10.98 40.88
N ASN A 3 -67.19 -10.89 40.52
CA ASN A 3 -66.62 -10.48 39.23
C ASN A 3 -67.11 -9.19 38.55
N LYS A 4 -66.16 -8.31 38.19
CA LYS A 4 -65.58 -8.28 36.83
C LYS A 4 -64.46 -7.23 36.71
N SER A 5 -63.34 -7.69 36.16
CA SER A 5 -62.20 -6.94 35.66
C SER A 5 -62.58 -5.83 34.67
N LEU A 6 -61.80 -4.75 34.64
CA LEU A 6 -61.24 -4.27 33.37
C LEU A 6 -59.93 -3.52 33.59
N VAL A 7 -58.90 -4.09 32.98
CA VAL A 7 -57.55 -3.57 32.76
C VAL A 7 -57.62 -2.52 31.65
N ILE A 8 -57.05 -1.33 31.85
CA ILE A 8 -56.39 -0.58 30.77
C ILE A 8 -55.12 0.06 31.35
N SER A 9 -53.99 -0.62 31.12
CA SER A 9 -52.64 -0.08 31.26
C SER A 9 -52.42 1.02 30.22
N LEU A 10 -52.19 2.25 30.67
CA LEU A 10 -51.60 3.29 29.85
C LEU A 10 -50.06 3.17 29.97
N ILE A 11 -49.45 2.45 29.03
CA ILE A 11 -47.98 2.40 28.90
C ILE A 11 -47.57 3.71 28.21
N ALA A 12 -47.04 4.65 28.98
CA ALA A 12 -46.34 5.80 28.47
C ALA A 12 -45.00 5.36 27.87
N LEU A 13 -44.97 5.20 26.54
CA LEU A 13 -43.71 5.11 25.78
C LEU A 13 -43.00 6.47 25.87
N SER A 14 -42.06 6.59 26.79
CA SER A 14 -41.03 7.63 26.73
C SER A 14 -40.12 7.34 25.53
N LEU A 15 -40.36 8.07 24.44
CA LEU A 15 -39.48 8.16 23.28
C LEU A 15 -38.14 8.78 23.73
N VAL A 16 -37.18 7.91 24.06
CA VAL A 16 -35.77 8.30 24.17
C VAL A 16 -35.31 8.65 22.75
N GLY A 17 -35.28 9.94 22.45
CA GLY A 17 -34.73 10.49 21.22
C GLY A 17 -33.23 10.24 21.18
N CYS A 18 -32.81 9.08 20.67
CA CYS A 18 -31.46 8.84 20.19
C CYS A 18 -31.22 9.77 18.99
N LYS A 19 -30.68 10.97 19.25
CA LYS A 19 -29.98 11.74 18.23
C LYS A 19 -28.73 10.95 17.86
N LEU A 20 -28.87 10.05 16.89
CA LEU A 20 -27.77 9.59 16.07
C LEU A 20 -27.21 10.86 15.40
N GLN A 21 -26.18 11.44 16.01
CA GLN A 21 -25.20 12.22 15.28
C GLN A 21 -24.71 11.28 14.18
N LYS A 22 -25.15 11.54 12.95
CA LYS A 22 -24.43 11.08 11.77
C LYS A 22 -23.03 11.64 11.95
N GLN A 23 -22.12 10.81 12.49
CA GLN A 23 -20.70 11.00 12.23
C GLN A 23 -20.63 11.18 10.72
N LYS A 24 -20.15 12.35 10.27
CA LYS A 24 -19.64 12.47 8.92
C LYS A 24 -18.67 11.30 8.79
N GLU A 25 -19.08 10.30 8.02
CA GLU A 25 -18.15 9.35 7.45
C GLU A 25 -16.99 10.21 6.91
N PRO A 26 -15.74 10.00 7.36
CA PRO A 26 -14.64 10.72 6.77
C PRO A 26 -14.74 10.50 5.26
N GLU A 27 -14.71 11.58 4.49
CA GLU A 27 -14.59 11.50 3.04
C GLU A 27 -13.48 10.49 2.75
N VAL A 28 -13.87 9.30 2.29
CA VAL A 28 -12.95 8.42 1.60
C VAL A 28 -12.62 9.20 0.35
N ASN A 29 -11.56 10.01 0.45
CA ASN A 29 -10.97 10.67 -0.71
C ASN A 29 -10.87 9.57 -1.76
N ASN A 30 -11.56 9.73 -2.89
CA ASN A 30 -11.41 8.83 -4.02
C ASN A 30 -9.94 8.88 -4.41
N ILE A 31 -9.14 7.94 -3.90
CA ILE A 31 -7.77 7.75 -4.32
C ILE A 31 -7.89 7.10 -5.69
N GLU A 32 -8.12 7.93 -6.71
CA GLU A 32 -8.16 7.47 -8.08
C GLU A 32 -6.76 6.95 -8.41
N GLY A 33 -6.59 5.63 -8.36
CA GLY A 33 -5.37 4.98 -8.79
C GLY A 33 -5.15 5.15 -10.29
N TYR A 34 -3.94 4.87 -10.74
CA TYR A 34 -3.61 4.75 -12.15
C TYR A 34 -3.96 3.35 -12.67
N ARG A 35 -4.25 3.28 -13.96
CA ARG A 35 -4.23 2.05 -14.76
C ARG A 35 -3.05 2.07 -15.70
N ILE A 36 -2.62 0.89 -16.15
CA ILE A 36 -1.59 0.79 -17.18
C ILE A 36 -2.02 1.54 -18.44
N GLY A 37 -1.12 2.39 -18.96
CA GLY A 37 -1.37 3.25 -20.12
C GLY A 37 -1.94 4.64 -19.80
N ASP A 38 -2.36 4.90 -18.56
CA ASP A 38 -2.83 6.23 -18.17
C ASP A 38 -1.73 7.29 -18.34
N ALA A 39 -2.13 8.50 -18.72
CA ALA A 39 -1.23 9.65 -18.74
C ALA A 39 -0.86 10.06 -17.30
N ILE A 40 0.39 10.49 -17.09
CA ILE A 40 0.77 11.10 -15.81
C ILE A 40 -0.10 12.34 -15.55
N ARG A 41 -0.60 12.48 -14.32
CA ARG A 41 -1.29 13.70 -13.88
C ARG A 41 -0.28 14.82 -13.62
N SER A 42 -0.78 16.04 -13.46
CA SER A 42 0.04 17.17 -13.05
C SER A 42 0.74 16.88 -11.72
N GLU A 43 2.00 17.28 -11.63
CA GLU A 43 2.74 17.31 -10.37
C GLU A 43 1.99 18.18 -9.36
N ARG A 44 1.98 17.74 -8.10
CA ARG A 44 1.43 18.51 -6.99
C ARG A 44 2.20 18.26 -5.71
N PHE A 45 2.04 19.16 -4.75
CA PHE A 45 2.51 18.95 -3.40
C PHE A 45 1.66 17.90 -2.66
N LEU A 46 2.28 17.22 -1.71
CA LEU A 46 1.58 16.36 -0.76
C LEU A 46 0.72 17.21 0.16
N ASN A 47 -0.56 16.85 0.31
CA ASN A 47 -1.44 17.47 1.29
C ASN A 47 -1.08 17.03 2.72
N ALA A 48 -1.74 17.62 3.73
CA ALA A 48 -1.45 17.33 5.13
C ALA A 48 -1.62 15.84 5.48
N ASN A 49 -2.69 15.19 5.01
CA ASN A 49 -2.96 13.78 5.28
C ASN A 49 -1.91 12.87 4.63
N GLU A 50 -1.51 13.18 3.39
CA GLU A 50 -0.46 12.44 2.70
C GLU A 50 0.90 12.61 3.38
N LYS A 51 1.22 13.81 3.89
CA LYS A 51 2.45 14.03 4.65
C LYS A 51 2.44 13.27 5.98
N THR A 52 1.32 13.22 6.68
CA THR A 52 1.18 12.43 7.91
C THR A 52 1.34 10.93 7.63
N ALA A 53 0.64 10.39 6.62
CA ALA A 53 0.76 8.99 6.23
C ALA A 53 2.18 8.66 5.74
N GLY A 54 2.74 9.53 4.89
CA GLY A 54 4.10 9.42 4.36
C GLY A 54 5.15 9.42 5.47
N ASN A 55 5.02 10.29 6.48
CA ASN A 55 5.95 10.33 7.60
C ASN A 55 5.95 8.99 8.33
N ARG A 56 4.77 8.44 8.62
CA ARG A 56 4.67 7.14 9.28
C ARG A 56 5.28 6.03 8.44
N ILE A 57 4.87 5.92 7.17
CA ILE A 57 5.37 4.91 6.23
C ILE A 57 6.89 4.98 6.10
N CYS A 58 7.45 6.18 5.88
CA CYS A 58 8.88 6.36 5.67
C CYS A 58 9.70 6.02 6.92
N ARG A 59 9.25 6.39 8.13
CA ARG A 59 9.91 5.98 9.38
C ARG A 59 9.95 4.47 9.51
N ASP A 60 8.83 3.81 9.23
CA ASP A 60 8.72 2.36 9.39
C ASP A 60 9.50 1.60 8.32
N LEU A 61 9.49 2.06 7.07
CA LEU A 61 10.33 1.50 6.01
C LEU A 61 11.83 1.65 6.31
N ARG A 62 12.26 2.78 6.88
CA ARG A 62 13.63 3.01 7.35
C ARG A 62 13.99 2.09 8.51
N ALA A 63 13.09 1.95 9.49
CA ALA A 63 13.27 1.06 10.62
C ALA A 63 13.36 -0.41 10.19
N LYS A 64 12.54 -0.84 9.22
CA LYS A 64 12.63 -2.15 8.59
C LYS A 64 14.01 -2.36 7.97
N ARG A 65 14.44 -1.44 7.10
CA ARG A 65 15.73 -1.54 6.40
C ARG A 65 16.88 -1.69 7.40
N ASN A 66 17.01 -0.77 8.35
CA ASN A 66 18.06 -0.79 9.36
C ASN A 66 18.09 -2.09 10.16
N ARG A 67 16.92 -2.68 10.44
CA ARG A 67 16.81 -3.93 11.18
C ARG A 67 17.18 -5.14 10.33
N TRP A 68 16.65 -5.21 9.11
CA TRP A 68 16.83 -6.35 8.23
C TRP A 68 18.26 -6.45 7.72
N GLU A 69 18.95 -5.31 7.54
CA GLU A 69 20.37 -5.26 7.26
C GLU A 69 21.24 -5.91 8.35
N VAL A 70 20.77 -5.91 9.61
CA VAL A 70 21.45 -6.49 10.78
C VAL A 70 21.03 -7.94 11.04
N SER A 71 19.77 -8.32 10.76
CA SER A 71 19.21 -9.64 11.09
C SER A 71 19.20 -10.66 9.92
N ARG A 72 20.13 -10.50 8.96
CA ARG A 72 20.17 -11.15 7.63
C ARG A 72 19.77 -12.63 7.62
N ASP A 73 20.31 -13.43 8.53
CA ASP A 73 20.27 -14.90 8.43
C ASP A 73 18.96 -15.55 8.95
N SER A 74 17.94 -14.76 9.32
CA SER A 74 16.76 -15.28 10.03
C SER A 74 15.39 -14.84 9.49
N LEU A 75 15.36 -14.02 8.44
CA LEU A 75 14.12 -13.44 7.94
C LEU A 75 13.52 -14.30 6.84
N ASN A 76 12.63 -15.21 7.25
CA ASN A 76 11.86 -16.06 6.36
C ASN A 76 10.39 -15.66 6.42
N PHE A 77 9.77 -15.53 5.25
CA PHE A 77 8.37 -15.14 5.12
C PHE A 77 7.64 -16.14 4.22
N ASN A 78 6.41 -16.44 4.60
CA ASN A 78 5.48 -17.21 3.78
C ASN A 78 4.45 -16.24 3.19
N TYR A 79 4.27 -16.33 1.88
CA TYR A 79 3.33 -15.49 1.14
C TYR A 79 2.28 -16.35 0.44
N ASN A 80 1.06 -15.83 0.35
CA ASN A 80 0.09 -16.23 -0.65
C ASN A 80 0.25 -15.31 -1.86
N VAL A 81 0.59 -15.88 -3.02
CA VAL A 81 0.77 -15.13 -4.26
C VAL A 81 -0.34 -15.50 -5.24
N ARG A 82 -1.01 -14.47 -5.76
CA ARG A 82 -1.97 -14.58 -6.86
C ARG A 82 -1.44 -13.79 -8.04
N SER A 83 -1.35 -14.43 -9.20
CA SER A 83 -0.94 -13.75 -10.44
C SER A 83 -1.96 -13.98 -11.53
N ARG A 84 -2.30 -12.91 -12.23
CA ARG A 84 -3.09 -12.93 -13.47
C ARG A 84 -2.28 -12.22 -14.56
N SER A 85 -2.21 -12.80 -15.74
CA SER A 85 -1.57 -12.15 -16.88
C SER A 85 -2.51 -12.23 -18.07
N SER A 86 -2.93 -11.08 -18.59
CA SER A 86 -3.68 -11.04 -19.85
C SER A 86 -2.79 -11.34 -21.06
N CYS A 87 -1.47 -11.33 -20.86
CA CYS A 87 -0.47 -11.48 -21.91
C CYS A 87 -0.27 -12.95 -22.30
N SER A 88 -0.37 -13.84 -21.33
CA SER A 88 -0.34 -15.30 -21.51
C SER A 88 -1.70 -15.95 -21.25
N GLY A 89 -2.71 -15.19 -20.83
CA GLY A 89 -4.01 -15.72 -20.36
C GLY A 89 -3.90 -16.56 -19.08
N SER A 90 -2.77 -16.49 -18.37
CA SER A 90 -2.50 -17.37 -17.23
C SER A 90 -3.06 -16.79 -15.92
N LEU A 91 -3.68 -17.65 -15.12
CA LEU A 91 -4.04 -17.39 -13.73
C LEU A 91 -3.29 -18.40 -12.84
N ALA A 92 -2.66 -17.92 -11.79
CA ALA A 92 -1.95 -18.76 -10.82
C ALA A 92 -2.23 -18.28 -9.39
N SER A 93 -2.34 -19.24 -8.47
CA SER A 93 -2.37 -18.99 -7.02
C SER A 93 -1.49 -20.04 -6.36
N TYR A 94 -0.54 -19.61 -5.54
CA TYR A 94 0.42 -20.52 -4.90
C TYR A 94 0.99 -19.93 -3.61
N GLU A 95 1.57 -20.79 -2.78
CA GLU A 95 2.31 -20.38 -1.59
C GLU A 95 3.79 -20.22 -1.94
N LEU A 96 4.42 -19.19 -1.38
CA LEU A 96 5.82 -18.86 -1.59
C LEU A 96 6.53 -18.69 -0.25
N ALA A 97 7.49 -19.56 0.02
CA ALA A 97 8.48 -19.32 1.07
C ALA A 97 9.66 -18.56 0.47
N ALA A 98 10.02 -17.42 1.09
CA ALA A 98 11.15 -16.61 0.65
C ALA A 98 11.93 -16.08 1.86
N SER A 99 13.24 -16.00 1.70
CA SER A 99 14.16 -15.37 2.65
C SER A 99 14.56 -13.98 2.16
N VAL A 100 14.94 -13.09 3.07
CA VAL A 100 15.53 -11.80 2.68
C VAL A 100 17.00 -11.99 2.35
N ASP A 101 17.43 -11.50 1.19
CA ASP A 101 18.81 -11.42 0.74
C ASP A 101 19.19 -9.96 0.45
N ILE A 102 20.49 -9.65 0.54
CA ILE A 102 21.05 -8.33 0.19
C ILE A 102 21.90 -8.51 -1.05
N SER A 103 21.35 -8.15 -2.19
CA SER A 103 22.04 -8.26 -3.47
C SER A 103 22.34 -6.87 -4.01
N GLY A 104 23.61 -6.52 -4.14
CA GLY A 104 24.03 -5.23 -4.69
C GLY A 104 23.69 -4.00 -3.83
N GLY A 105 23.34 -4.19 -2.55
CA GLY A 105 22.93 -3.12 -1.63
C GLY A 105 21.43 -3.01 -1.43
N ASP A 106 20.62 -3.68 -2.27
CA ASP A 106 19.17 -3.70 -2.15
C ASP A 106 18.67 -4.94 -1.40
N LEU A 107 17.61 -4.76 -0.60
CA LEU A 107 16.89 -5.87 0.02
C LEU A 107 15.97 -6.54 -1.01
N VAL A 108 16.16 -7.83 -1.21
CA VAL A 108 15.36 -8.64 -2.14
C VAL A 108 14.86 -9.91 -1.45
N LEU A 109 13.76 -10.45 -1.93
CA LEU A 109 13.26 -11.77 -1.54
C LEU A 109 13.93 -12.83 -2.42
N ASP A 110 14.61 -13.78 -1.80
CA ASP A 110 15.19 -14.93 -2.46
C ASP A 110 14.36 -16.21 -2.22
N THR A 111 14.27 -17.05 -3.23
CA THR A 111 13.44 -18.26 -3.21
C THR A 111 13.90 -19.24 -4.29
N THR A 112 13.68 -20.53 -4.05
CA THR A 112 13.92 -21.59 -5.05
C THR A 112 12.77 -21.70 -6.07
N SER A 113 11.65 -21.02 -5.81
CA SER A 113 10.51 -21.00 -6.72
C SER A 113 10.84 -20.32 -8.04
N ARG A 114 10.43 -20.92 -9.16
CA ARG A 114 10.53 -20.33 -10.50
C ARG A 114 9.29 -19.53 -10.90
N SER A 115 8.28 -19.49 -10.03
CA SER A 115 7.05 -18.74 -10.27
C SER A 115 7.30 -17.23 -10.22
N LYS A 116 6.46 -16.42 -10.89
CA LYS A 116 6.57 -14.96 -10.86
C LYS A 116 6.00 -14.36 -9.58
N PHE A 117 6.81 -13.61 -8.84
CA PHE A 117 6.44 -12.90 -7.61
C PHE A 117 7.11 -11.52 -7.55
N ILE A 118 6.78 -10.72 -6.53
CA ILE A 118 7.40 -9.41 -6.32
C ILE A 118 8.68 -9.62 -5.52
N LYS A 119 9.82 -9.58 -6.21
CA LYS A 119 11.15 -9.85 -5.63
C LYS A 119 11.67 -8.70 -4.76
N GLU A 120 11.43 -7.47 -5.18
CA GLU A 120 11.93 -6.30 -4.49
C GLU A 120 11.28 -6.12 -3.10
N VAL A 121 12.10 -5.81 -2.10
CA VAL A 121 11.59 -5.36 -0.79
C VAL A 121 11.51 -3.83 -0.81
N LEU A 122 10.30 -3.28 -0.68
CA LEU A 122 10.11 -1.83 -0.56
C LEU A 122 10.81 -1.31 0.70
N THR A 123 11.68 -0.31 0.59
CA THR A 123 12.34 0.37 1.71
C THR A 123 12.26 1.89 1.53
N ASP A 124 12.72 2.66 2.50
CA ASP A 124 12.86 4.12 2.38
C ASP A 124 13.91 4.53 1.33
N LEU A 125 14.71 3.60 0.79
CA LEU A 125 15.68 3.87 -0.28
C LEU A 125 15.15 3.56 -1.68
N HIS A 126 13.92 3.06 -1.80
CA HIS A 126 13.34 2.76 -3.10
C HIS A 126 13.29 4.02 -3.99
N PRO A 127 13.75 3.97 -5.26
CA PRO A 127 13.86 5.13 -6.16
C PRO A 127 12.63 6.04 -6.23
N ALA A 128 11.43 5.45 -6.18
CA ALA A 128 10.17 6.20 -6.23
C ALA A 128 9.83 7.01 -4.97
N ILE A 129 10.47 6.74 -3.83
CA ILE A 129 10.10 7.33 -2.54
C ILE A 129 11.27 7.82 -1.71
N SER A 130 12.53 7.58 -2.09
CA SER A 130 13.68 7.95 -1.27
C SER A 130 13.75 9.45 -0.98
N THR A 131 13.72 10.29 -2.01
CA THR A 131 13.68 11.74 -1.86
C THR A 131 12.43 12.20 -1.10
N LEU A 132 11.25 11.64 -1.40
CA LEU A 132 10.02 11.98 -0.68
C LEU A 132 10.12 11.63 0.80
N CYS A 133 10.72 10.49 1.14
CA CYS A 133 10.90 10.07 2.50
C CYS A 133 11.87 11.00 3.24
N ASP A 134 12.96 11.42 2.61
CA ASP A 134 13.87 12.38 3.24
C ASP A 134 13.20 13.73 3.49
N GLU A 135 12.48 14.29 2.52
CA GLU A 135 11.77 15.58 2.63
C GLU A 135 10.64 15.51 3.69
N VAL A 136 9.82 14.45 3.68
CA VAL A 136 8.72 14.27 4.66
C VAL A 136 9.25 14.05 6.08
N LEU A 137 10.39 13.39 6.24
CA LEU A 137 11.01 13.16 7.55
C LEU A 137 11.73 14.42 8.06
N ALA A 138 12.28 15.24 7.16
CA ALA A 138 12.83 16.55 7.49
C ALA A 138 11.74 17.56 7.91
N GLY A 139 10.49 17.31 7.53
CA GLY A 139 9.35 18.17 7.84
C GLY A 139 9.15 19.28 6.82
N ASP A 140 9.59 19.07 5.58
CA ASP A 140 9.49 20.05 4.51
C ASP A 140 8.03 20.39 4.19
N ALA A 141 7.76 21.68 3.97
CA ALA A 141 6.42 22.14 3.65
C ALA A 141 5.99 21.72 2.24
N ASP A 142 6.93 21.72 1.30
CA ASP A 142 6.72 21.68 -0.15
C ASP A 142 7.19 20.36 -0.79
N VAL A 143 6.82 19.23 -0.18
CA VAL A 143 7.13 17.89 -0.72
C VAL A 143 6.30 17.61 -1.97
N LYS A 144 6.96 17.33 -3.09
CA LYS A 144 6.28 16.97 -4.34
C LYS A 144 5.93 15.48 -4.37
N ASN A 145 4.80 15.15 -4.98
CA ASN A 145 4.37 13.76 -5.13
C ASN A 145 5.03 13.04 -6.30
N THR A 146 5.95 13.69 -7.02
CA THR A 146 6.58 13.19 -8.25
C THR A 146 8.10 13.22 -8.13
N VAL A 147 8.75 12.14 -8.55
CA VAL A 147 10.22 12.03 -8.66
C VAL A 147 10.59 11.65 -10.08
N GLU A 148 11.64 12.25 -10.62
CA GLU A 148 12.23 11.84 -11.90
C GLU A 148 13.66 11.35 -11.68
N GLN A 149 13.95 10.12 -12.10
CA GLN A 149 15.28 9.52 -11.99
C GLN A 149 15.58 8.67 -13.21
N SER A 150 16.75 8.89 -13.84
CA SER A 150 17.25 8.07 -14.96
C SER A 150 16.24 7.88 -16.10
N GLY A 151 15.53 8.94 -16.49
CA GLY A 151 14.52 8.89 -17.56
C GLY A 151 13.22 8.19 -17.20
N THR A 152 13.02 7.89 -15.91
CA THR A 152 11.79 7.33 -15.36
C THR A 152 11.13 8.35 -14.43
N ARG A 153 9.81 8.51 -14.54
CA ARG A 153 9.03 9.30 -13.58
C ARG A 153 8.25 8.38 -12.65
N TYR A 154 8.19 8.76 -11.39
CA TYR A 154 7.37 8.12 -10.38
C TYR A 154 6.39 9.14 -9.83
N GLN A 155 5.15 8.72 -9.62
CA GLN A 155 4.21 9.49 -8.82
C GLN A 155 3.71 8.64 -7.66
N THR A 156 3.82 9.18 -6.46
CA THR A 156 3.57 8.46 -5.21
C THR A 156 2.44 9.14 -4.46
N THR A 157 1.51 8.35 -3.93
CA THR A 157 0.46 8.80 -3.00
C THR A 157 0.55 7.98 -1.72
N PHE A 158 0.71 8.66 -0.59
CA PHE A 158 0.64 8.04 0.73
C PHE A 158 -0.74 8.29 1.33
N TYR A 159 -1.36 7.27 1.91
CA TYR A 159 -2.69 7.45 2.46
C TYR A 159 -2.98 6.48 3.60
N GLU A 160 -3.96 6.86 4.42
CA GLU A 160 -4.52 6.01 5.45
C GLU A 160 -5.94 5.59 5.05
N TYR A 161 -6.25 4.30 5.17
CA TYR A 161 -7.58 3.76 4.93
C TYR A 161 -7.90 2.66 5.94
N ASN A 162 -9.04 2.78 6.63
CA ASN A 162 -9.47 1.84 7.68
C ASN A 162 -8.38 1.57 8.74
N GLY A 163 -7.65 2.62 9.16
CA GLY A 163 -6.57 2.53 10.15
C GLY A 163 -5.29 1.85 9.66
N ASN A 164 -5.18 1.63 8.35
CA ASN A 164 -4.02 1.02 7.70
C ASN A 164 -3.34 2.03 6.78
N PHE A 165 -2.02 1.90 6.61
CA PHE A 165 -1.21 2.85 5.86
C PHE A 165 -0.75 2.24 4.54
N TYR A 166 -1.01 2.96 3.46
CA TYR A 166 -0.75 2.51 2.11
C TYR A 166 0.17 3.48 1.37
N SER A 167 1.02 2.90 0.53
CA SER A 167 1.79 3.62 -0.48
C SER A 167 1.34 3.13 -1.85
N LEU A 168 0.88 4.06 -2.69
CA LEU A 168 0.59 3.83 -4.11
C LEU A 168 1.68 4.50 -4.94
N ILE A 169 2.51 3.71 -5.60
CA ILE A 169 3.61 4.14 -6.45
C ILE A 169 3.24 3.81 -7.89
N THR A 170 3.29 4.79 -8.78
CA THR A 170 3.13 4.56 -10.22
C THR A 170 4.38 4.97 -10.96
N ARG A 171 4.90 4.07 -11.80
CA ARG A 171 6.06 4.29 -12.67
C ARG A 171 5.60 4.63 -14.08
N PHE A 172 6.19 5.68 -14.63
CA PHE A 172 5.91 6.19 -15.97
C PHE A 172 7.17 6.14 -16.83
N LEU A 173 6.98 5.72 -18.09
CA LEU A 173 7.98 5.83 -19.15
C LEU A 173 7.39 6.64 -20.31
N LYS A 174 8.26 7.22 -21.13
CA LYS A 174 7.85 7.90 -22.35
C LYS A 174 7.45 6.88 -23.41
N ASP A 175 6.29 7.07 -24.02
CA ASP A 175 5.86 6.32 -25.20
C ASP A 175 6.49 6.88 -26.50
N SER A 176 6.14 6.29 -27.65
CA SER A 176 6.62 6.75 -28.97
C SER A 176 6.16 8.16 -29.34
N SER A 177 5.15 8.70 -28.67
CA SER A 177 4.70 10.09 -28.81
C SER A 177 5.39 11.05 -27.82
N ASN A 178 6.39 10.56 -27.07
CA ASN A 178 7.10 11.29 -26.02
C ASN A 178 6.19 11.71 -24.84
N ALA A 179 5.05 11.04 -24.67
CA ALA A 179 4.13 11.24 -23.54
C ALA A 179 4.43 10.24 -22.41
N TRP A 180 4.34 10.69 -21.16
CA TRP A 180 4.53 9.84 -19.99
C TRP A 180 3.30 8.93 -19.76
N ARG A 181 3.51 7.61 -19.82
CA ARG A 181 2.48 6.59 -19.65
C ARG A 181 2.80 5.65 -18.51
N ALA A 182 1.79 5.31 -17.71
CA ALA A 182 1.93 4.37 -16.62
C ALA A 182 2.31 2.98 -17.17
N VAL A 183 3.45 2.45 -16.73
CA VAL A 183 3.94 1.10 -17.10
C VAL A 183 3.95 0.15 -15.91
N LEU A 184 3.82 0.68 -14.70
CA LEU A 184 3.71 -0.10 -13.47
C LEU A 184 2.93 0.68 -12.42
N VAL A 185 2.02 -0.01 -11.73
CA VAL A 185 1.22 0.50 -10.61
C VAL A 185 1.44 -0.44 -9.44
N ASP A 186 1.94 0.07 -8.32
CA ASP A 186 2.34 -0.70 -7.16
C ASP A 186 1.66 -0.15 -5.91
N GLU A 187 0.79 -0.96 -5.31
CA GLU A 187 0.10 -0.63 -4.08
C GLU A 187 0.61 -1.51 -2.94
N SER A 188 1.10 -0.89 -1.88
CA SER A 188 1.71 -1.56 -0.73
C SER A 188 1.01 -1.16 0.56
N LEU A 189 0.49 -2.15 1.29
CA LEU A 189 0.05 -2.02 2.68
C LEU A 189 1.24 -2.17 3.61
N VAL A 190 1.66 -1.06 4.22
CA VAL A 190 2.81 -1.00 5.14
C VAL A 190 2.32 -1.20 6.57
N VAL A 191 2.87 -2.19 7.24
CA VAL A 191 2.63 -2.42 8.67
C VAL A 191 3.42 -1.39 9.45
N VAL A 192 2.70 -0.43 10.02
CA VAL A 192 3.30 0.70 10.73
C VAL A 192 3.43 0.51 12.23
N ASN A 193 3.04 -0.66 12.76
CA ASN A 193 2.94 -0.90 14.20
C ASN A 193 3.88 -2.01 14.65
N GLU A 194 4.49 -1.80 15.83
CA GLU A 194 5.29 -2.77 16.60
C GLU A 194 4.44 -3.90 17.19
N ARG A 195 3.65 -4.61 16.36
CA ARG A 195 2.70 -5.61 16.87
C ARG A 195 3.35 -6.83 17.53
N THR A 196 4.66 -6.99 17.46
CA THR A 196 5.38 -8.05 18.15
C THR A 196 6.29 -7.47 19.22
N SER A 197 6.45 -8.19 20.33
CA SER A 197 7.32 -7.80 21.46
C SER A 197 8.78 -7.55 21.07
N ASN A 198 9.19 -8.03 19.88
CA ASN A 198 10.51 -7.80 19.29
C ASN A 198 10.48 -6.82 18.09
N GLY A 199 9.33 -6.25 17.72
CA GLY A 199 9.14 -5.34 16.57
C GLY A 199 9.36 -5.94 15.18
N ALA A 200 9.42 -7.27 15.05
CA ALA A 200 9.70 -8.00 13.80
C ALA A 200 8.82 -7.59 12.59
N LEU A 201 7.63 -7.03 12.83
CA LEU A 201 6.70 -6.61 11.77
C LEU A 201 6.77 -5.11 11.41
N VAL A 202 7.63 -4.33 12.07
CA VAL A 202 7.75 -2.88 11.78
C VAL A 202 8.21 -2.65 10.34
N GLY A 203 7.46 -1.83 9.61
CA GLY A 203 7.72 -1.46 8.22
C GLY A 203 7.52 -2.59 7.22
N LEU A 204 7.09 -3.78 7.66
CA LEU A 204 6.82 -4.91 6.79
C LEU A 204 5.69 -4.57 5.81
N VAL A 205 5.86 -4.90 4.54
CA VAL A 205 4.76 -4.79 3.57
C VAL A 205 3.93 -6.07 3.67
N SER A 206 2.77 -5.99 4.34
CA SER A 206 1.93 -7.17 4.58
C SER A 206 1.11 -7.59 3.37
N LYS A 207 0.83 -6.64 2.48
CA LYS A 207 0.22 -6.88 1.16
C LYS A 207 0.86 -5.96 0.14
N ARG A 208 1.23 -6.50 -1.02
CA ARG A 208 1.72 -5.74 -2.17
C ARG A 208 1.03 -6.22 -3.43
N ALA A 209 0.43 -5.31 -4.18
CA ALA A 209 -0.20 -5.59 -5.46
C ALA A 209 0.52 -4.77 -6.54
N GLN A 210 1.01 -5.43 -7.58
CA GLN A 210 1.73 -4.79 -8.68
C GLN A 210 1.11 -5.17 -10.01
N GLU A 211 0.67 -4.16 -10.76
CA GLU A 211 0.31 -4.28 -12.16
C GLU A 211 1.45 -3.75 -13.03
N SER A 212 1.78 -4.44 -14.12
CA SER A 212 2.87 -4.05 -15.04
C SER A 212 2.49 -4.32 -16.49
N SER A 213 2.91 -3.44 -17.41
CA SER A 213 2.72 -3.63 -18.85
C SER A 213 3.54 -4.81 -19.39
N CYS A 214 2.98 -5.55 -20.33
CA CYS A 214 3.74 -6.56 -21.08
C CYS A 214 4.44 -5.97 -22.31
N THR A 215 5.35 -6.74 -22.89
CA THR A 215 5.89 -6.47 -24.23
C THR A 215 4.76 -6.69 -25.25
N GLY A 216 3.99 -5.62 -25.56
CA GLY A 216 2.83 -5.67 -26.45
C GLY A 216 1.54 -5.16 -25.78
N SER A 217 0.39 -5.71 -26.16
CA SER A 217 -0.88 -5.39 -25.50
C SER A 217 -1.10 -6.30 -24.28
N GLY A 218 -1.50 -5.70 -23.15
CA GLY A 218 -1.86 -6.42 -21.93
C GLY A 218 -1.01 -6.05 -20.70
N SER A 219 -1.39 -6.62 -19.56
CA SER A 219 -0.72 -6.43 -18.28
C SER A 219 -0.58 -7.74 -17.50
N THR A 220 0.40 -7.75 -16.61
CA THR A 220 0.54 -8.77 -15.55
C THR A 220 0.27 -8.11 -14.22
N TYR A 221 -0.61 -8.72 -13.44
CA TYR A 221 -0.94 -8.32 -12.09
C TYR A 221 -0.53 -9.42 -11.11
N ILE A 222 0.15 -9.04 -10.05
CA ILE A 222 0.59 -9.91 -8.96
C ILE A 222 0.07 -9.30 -7.66
N ASP A 223 -0.62 -10.09 -6.84
CA ASP A 223 -1.00 -9.76 -5.47
C ASP A 223 -0.28 -10.73 -4.53
N GLN A 224 0.47 -10.19 -3.58
CA GLN A 224 1.32 -10.93 -2.66
C GLN A 224 0.98 -10.51 -1.22
N VAL A 225 0.50 -11.46 -0.42
CA VAL A 225 0.05 -11.23 0.96
C VAL A 225 0.83 -12.13 1.91
N ILE A 226 1.36 -11.57 2.98
CA ILE A 226 2.04 -12.33 4.04
C ILE A 226 1.03 -13.17 4.80
N ARG A 227 1.40 -14.41 5.10
CA ARG A 227 0.61 -15.36 5.88
C ARG A 227 0.99 -15.37 7.36
#